data_AF-A0A7G2IQB4-F1
#
_entry.id   AF-A0A7G2IQB4-F1
#
_cell.length_a   1.000
_cell.length_b   1.000
_cell.length_c   1.000
_cell.angle_alpha   90.00
_cell.angle_beta   90.00
_cell.angle_gamma   90.00
#
_symmetry.space_group_name_H-M   'P 1'
#
loop_
_entity.id
_entity.type
_entity.pdbx_description
1 polymer ?
#
loop_
_entity_poly.entity_id
_entity_poly.type
_entity_poly.pdbx_seq_one_letter_code
_entity_poly.pdbx_strand_id
1 'polypeptide(L)'
;MKSATLLQFFLSRGDEVTSGSSVMVVWEGTRPLLVEIQALVDHSMMANPRRVAVGLEQNRLAILLAVLHRHGGLQMADQDVFVNVVGGVKVTETSADLALLLAMVSSLRDRPLPQDLVVFGEVGLAGEIRPVPSGQERISEAAKHGFRRAIVPAANVPKKVPEGMQVFGVKKLADALSVFDDL
;
A
#
# COMPACT_ATOMS: atom_id res chain seq x y z
N MET A 1 -17.51 11.09 17.84
CA MET A 1 -17.15 9.92 18.67
C MET A 1 -16.90 8.61 17.90
N LYS A 2 -17.04 8.52 16.56
CA LYS A 2 -16.78 7.27 15.80
C LYS A 2 -15.39 7.16 15.12
N SER A 3 -14.58 8.21 15.08
CA SER A 3 -13.25 8.21 14.42
C SER A 3 -12.14 7.52 15.21
N ALA A 4 -12.18 7.57 16.55
CA ALA A 4 -11.08 7.04 17.39
C ALA A 4 -11.00 5.49 17.38
N THR A 5 -12.07 4.80 16.97
CA THR A 5 -12.21 3.35 17.12
C THR A 5 -11.50 2.55 16.02
N LEU A 6 -11.28 3.13 14.83
CA LEU A 6 -10.71 2.43 13.68
C LEU A 6 -9.18 2.43 13.68
N LEU A 7 -8.54 3.56 14.00
CA LEU A 7 -7.10 3.56 14.27
C LEU A 7 -6.80 2.65 15.46
N GLN A 8 -7.63 2.69 16.50
CA GLN A 8 -7.47 1.79 17.64
C GLN A 8 -7.70 0.33 17.26
N PHE A 9 -8.47 0.00 16.22
CA PHE A 9 -8.57 -1.36 15.70
C PHE A 9 -7.31 -1.80 14.92
N PHE A 10 -6.70 -0.90 14.16
CA PHE A 10 -5.40 -1.17 13.49
C PHE A 10 -4.24 -1.23 14.49
N LEU A 11 -4.23 -0.33 15.49
CA LEU A 11 -3.25 -0.28 16.56
C LEU A 11 -3.44 -1.41 17.59
N SER A 12 -4.66 -1.90 17.83
CA SER A 12 -4.91 -2.96 18.83
C SER A 12 -4.61 -4.38 18.35
N ARG A 13 -4.31 -4.58 17.06
CA ARG A 13 -3.97 -5.91 16.52
C ARG A 13 -2.52 -6.34 16.74
N GLY A 14 -1.67 -5.48 17.30
CA GLY A 14 -0.37 -5.92 17.78
C GLY A 14 0.41 -4.76 18.40
N ASP A 15 0.81 -4.94 19.65
CA ASP A 15 1.90 -4.16 20.25
C ASP A 15 3.24 -4.36 19.49
N GLU A 16 3.28 -5.27 18.50
CA GLU A 16 4.39 -5.48 17.57
C GLU A 16 4.16 -4.81 16.22
N VAL A 17 5.12 -3.97 15.84
CA VAL A 17 5.21 -3.35 14.53
C VAL A 17 5.77 -4.40 13.54
N THR A 18 4.91 -4.96 12.68
CA THR A 18 5.28 -6.04 11.75
C THR A 18 5.58 -5.54 10.34
N SER A 19 6.58 -6.13 9.69
CA SER A 19 6.82 -5.93 8.25
C SER A 19 5.71 -6.54 7.40
N GLY A 20 5.58 -6.07 6.16
CA GLY A 20 4.62 -6.64 5.21
C GLY A 20 3.19 -6.10 5.27
N SER A 21 2.91 -5.05 6.05
CA SER A 21 1.55 -4.48 6.16
C SER A 21 1.49 -3.03 5.65
N SER A 22 0.52 -2.73 4.79
CA SER A 22 0.24 -1.38 4.30
C SER A 22 -1.25 -1.06 4.38
N VAL A 23 -1.59 0.16 4.81
CA VAL A 23 -2.97 0.64 4.87
C VAL A 23 -3.27 1.57 3.70
N MET A 24 -4.49 1.49 3.17
CA MET A 24 -5.01 2.36 2.13
C MET A 24 -6.48 2.72 2.40
N VAL A 25 -6.99 3.70 1.66
CA VAL A 25 -8.42 4.01 1.61
C VAL A 25 -8.95 3.57 0.26
N VAL A 26 -9.96 2.72 0.23
CA VAL A 26 -10.68 2.27 -0.98
C VAL A 26 -12.13 2.78 -0.99
N TRP A 27 -12.77 2.82 -2.15
CA TRP A 27 -14.18 3.16 -2.26
C TRP A 27 -15.05 1.93 -2.51
N GLU A 28 -15.98 1.66 -1.60
CA GLU A 28 -17.07 0.72 -1.81
C GLU A 28 -18.34 1.50 -2.17
N GLY A 29 -18.61 1.62 -3.47
CA GLY A 29 -19.66 2.51 -3.97
C GLY A 29 -19.36 3.96 -3.62
N THR A 30 -20.09 4.54 -2.66
CA THR A 30 -19.92 5.91 -2.19
C THR A 30 -19.30 6.02 -0.79
N ARG A 31 -18.90 4.89 -0.19
CA ARG A 31 -18.33 4.86 1.16
C ARG A 31 -16.82 4.64 1.08
N PRO A 32 -16.00 5.54 1.66
CA PRO A 32 -14.59 5.27 1.80
C PRO A 32 -14.38 4.28 2.95
N LEU A 33 -13.51 3.30 2.74
CA LEU A 33 -13.16 2.25 3.69
C LEU A 33 -11.65 2.19 3.85
N LEU A 34 -11.18 2.16 5.09
CA LEU A 34 -9.80 1.81 5.39
C LEU A 34 -9.61 0.31 5.24
N VAL A 35 -8.60 -0.07 4.46
CA VAL A 35 -8.28 -1.47 4.16
C VAL A 35 -6.79 -1.67 4.32
N GLU A 36 -6.43 -2.77 4.96
CA GLU A 36 -5.05 -3.23 5.06
C GLU A 36 -4.78 -4.33 4.05
N ILE A 37 -3.64 -4.21 3.39
CA ILE A 37 -3.05 -5.27 2.57
C ILE A 37 -1.85 -5.80 3.33
N GLN A 38 -1.80 -7.12 3.45
CA GLN A 38 -0.67 -7.84 3.99
C GLN A 38 0.04 -8.57 2.87
N ALA A 39 1.36 -8.58 2.92
CA ALA A 39 2.24 -9.35 2.08
C ALA A 39 3.20 -10.15 2.95
N LEU A 40 3.44 -11.40 2.56
CA LEU A 40 4.50 -12.25 3.09
C LEU A 40 5.35 -12.70 1.91
N VAL A 41 6.61 -12.30 1.93
CA VAL A 41 7.64 -12.66 0.96
C VAL A 41 8.67 -13.52 1.68
N ASP A 42 8.90 -14.73 1.19
CA ASP A 42 9.84 -15.68 1.78
C ASP A 42 10.58 -16.46 0.69
N HIS A 43 11.76 -16.99 1.02
CA HIS A 43 12.57 -17.73 0.05
C HIS A 43 11.86 -19.02 -0.38
N SER A 44 11.75 -19.24 -1.69
CA SER A 44 11.12 -20.43 -2.25
C SER A 44 12.11 -21.59 -2.35
N MET A 45 11.71 -22.75 -1.81
CA MET A 45 12.42 -24.02 -2.02
C MET A 45 12.01 -24.72 -3.35
N MET A 46 11.07 -24.15 -4.09
CA MET A 46 10.53 -24.69 -5.34
C MET A 46 11.17 -24.00 -6.56
N ALA A 47 11.30 -24.74 -7.67
CA ALA A 47 11.77 -24.19 -8.94
C ALA A 47 10.84 -23.10 -9.51
N ASN A 48 9.54 -23.19 -9.21
CA ASN A 48 8.54 -22.17 -9.53
C ASN A 48 7.92 -21.66 -8.22
N PRO A 49 8.30 -20.45 -7.76
CA PRO A 49 7.75 -19.91 -6.54
C PRO A 49 6.24 -19.68 -6.60
N ARG A 50 5.59 -19.83 -5.45
CA ARG A 50 4.17 -19.60 -5.26
C ARG A 50 3.89 -18.11 -5.27
N ARG A 51 2.83 -17.75 -5.98
CA ARG A 51 2.27 -16.40 -5.97
C ARG A 51 0.80 -16.57 -5.62
N VAL A 52 0.35 -15.99 -4.53
CA VAL A 52 -1.02 -16.19 -4.04
C VAL A 52 -1.59 -14.83 -3.67
N ALA A 53 -2.75 -14.50 -4.21
CA ALA A 53 -3.47 -13.28 -3.89
C ALA A 53 -4.87 -13.61 -3.37
N VAL A 54 -5.21 -13.14 -2.18
CA VAL A 54 -6.54 -13.25 -1.57
C VAL A 54 -7.13 -11.84 -1.42
N GLY A 55 -8.32 -11.63 -1.98
CA GLY A 55 -8.98 -10.31 -1.99
C GLY A 55 -8.49 -9.35 -3.08
N LEU A 56 -7.52 -9.77 -3.89
CA LEU A 56 -7.00 -9.06 -5.08
C LEU A 56 -6.96 -10.01 -6.28
N GLU A 57 -6.78 -9.45 -7.47
CA GLU A 57 -6.66 -10.24 -8.70
C GLU A 57 -5.22 -10.77 -8.89
N GLN A 58 -5.10 -12.03 -9.32
CA GLN A 58 -3.84 -12.76 -9.40
C GLN A 58 -2.88 -12.20 -10.49
N ASN A 59 -3.39 -11.86 -11.68
CA ASN A 59 -2.56 -11.32 -12.76
C ASN A 59 -2.00 -9.94 -12.41
N ARG A 60 -2.74 -9.14 -11.64
CA ARG A 60 -2.26 -7.87 -11.10
C ARG A 60 -1.02 -8.05 -10.22
N LEU A 61 -1.01 -9.06 -9.35
CA LEU A 61 0.19 -9.38 -8.56
C LEU A 61 1.39 -9.69 -9.47
N ALA A 62 1.18 -10.49 -10.53
CA ALA A 62 2.25 -10.82 -11.48
C ALA A 62 2.79 -9.58 -12.21
N ILE A 63 1.91 -8.67 -12.64
CA ILE A 63 2.29 -7.40 -13.28
C ILE A 63 3.10 -6.53 -12.32
N LEU A 64 2.64 -6.37 -11.09
CA LEU A 64 3.30 -5.51 -10.10
C LEU A 64 4.68 -6.06 -9.71
N LEU A 65 4.84 -7.38 -9.59
CA LEU A 65 6.16 -7.99 -9.39
C LEU A 65 7.11 -7.70 -10.57
N ALA A 66 6.62 -7.75 -11.81
CA ALA A 66 7.43 -7.41 -12.98
C ALA A 66 7.85 -5.94 -13.01
N VAL A 67 6.94 -5.03 -12.66
CA VAL A 67 7.23 -3.59 -12.54
C VAL A 67 8.21 -3.31 -11.41
N LEU A 68 8.03 -3.96 -10.25
CA LEU A 68 8.94 -3.82 -9.11
C LEU A 68 10.36 -4.26 -9.45
N HIS A 69 10.51 -5.36 -10.16
CA HIS A 69 11.80 -5.82 -10.64
C HIS A 69 12.41 -4.81 -11.63
N ARG A 70 11.66 -4.40 -12.66
CA ARG A 70 12.18 -3.54 -13.73
C ARG A 70 12.49 -2.12 -13.29
N HIS A 71 11.65 -1.55 -12.44
CA HIS A 71 11.67 -0.12 -12.08
C HIS A 71 12.02 0.16 -10.63
N GLY A 72 11.85 -0.82 -9.74
CA GLY A 72 12.27 -0.75 -8.34
C GLY A 72 13.61 -1.43 -8.06
N GLY A 73 14.16 -2.20 -9.01
CA GLY A 73 15.44 -2.91 -8.85
C GLY A 73 15.39 -4.04 -7.81
N LEU A 74 14.20 -4.46 -7.39
CA LEU A 74 14.00 -5.49 -6.38
C LEU A 74 13.51 -6.78 -7.02
N GLN A 75 14.32 -7.82 -6.93
CA GLN A 75 14.02 -9.12 -7.51
C GLN A 75 13.32 -10.01 -6.48
N MET A 76 12.16 -10.54 -6.85
CA MET A 76 11.39 -11.55 -6.08
C MET A 76 11.14 -12.81 -6.93
N ALA A 77 12.05 -13.11 -7.87
CA ALA A 77 11.88 -14.20 -8.82
C ALA A 77 12.04 -15.58 -8.18
N ASP A 78 12.75 -15.65 -7.05
CA ASP A 78 13.05 -16.83 -6.22
C ASP A 78 12.31 -16.81 -4.87
N GLN A 79 11.30 -15.95 -4.75
CA GLN A 79 10.53 -15.75 -3.52
C GLN A 79 9.10 -16.25 -3.71
N ASP A 80 8.60 -16.99 -2.73
CA ASP A 80 7.17 -17.17 -2.54
C ASP A 80 6.56 -15.82 -2.12
N VAL A 81 5.44 -15.43 -2.73
CA VAL A 81 4.75 -14.17 -2.44
C VAL A 81 3.28 -14.46 -2.14
N PHE A 82 2.88 -14.20 -0.90
CA PHE A 82 1.50 -14.31 -0.44
C PHE A 82 0.96 -12.93 -0.13
N VAL A 83 -0.24 -12.64 -0.62
CA VAL A 83 -0.90 -11.35 -0.45
C VAL A 83 -2.32 -11.58 0.04
N ASN A 84 -2.73 -10.81 1.05
CA ASN A 84 -4.05 -10.90 1.65
C ASN A 84 -4.63 -9.51 1.90
N VAL A 85 -5.85 -9.26 1.43
CA VAL A 85 -6.65 -8.12 1.85
C VAL A 85 -7.39 -8.47 3.14
N VAL A 86 -7.10 -7.73 4.21
CA VAL A 86 -7.67 -7.99 5.53
C VAL A 86 -9.17 -7.69 5.54
N GLY A 87 -9.91 -8.49 6.32
CA GLY A 87 -11.35 -8.28 6.53
C GLY A 87 -12.25 -8.89 5.45
N GLY A 88 -11.70 -9.70 4.54
CA GLY A 88 -12.48 -10.39 3.49
C GLY A 88 -12.99 -9.45 2.38
N VAL A 89 -12.45 -8.23 2.32
CA VAL A 89 -12.78 -7.23 1.31
C VAL A 89 -12.16 -7.64 -0.03
N LYS A 90 -12.90 -7.42 -1.12
CA LYS A 90 -12.37 -7.55 -2.48
C LYS A 90 -12.00 -6.19 -3.03
N VAL A 91 -10.73 -6.01 -3.37
CA VAL A 91 -10.20 -4.78 -3.94
C VAL A 91 -9.99 -4.99 -5.43
N THR A 92 -10.78 -4.29 -6.23
CA THR A 92 -10.76 -4.38 -7.70
C THR A 92 -10.19 -3.14 -8.38
N GLU A 93 -10.05 -2.03 -7.64
CA GLU A 93 -9.53 -0.76 -8.16
C GLU A 93 -8.00 -0.70 -8.18
N THR A 94 -7.42 0.02 -9.13
CA THR A 94 -5.95 0.19 -9.32
C THR A 94 -5.28 1.08 -8.29
N SER A 95 -6.05 1.80 -7.46
CA SER A 95 -5.46 2.65 -6.41
C SER A 95 -4.69 1.88 -5.34
N ALA A 96 -4.91 0.57 -5.25
CA ALA A 96 -4.23 -0.32 -4.30
C ALA A 96 -2.82 -0.74 -4.74
N ASP A 97 -2.44 -0.48 -5.99
CA ASP A 97 -1.23 -1.05 -6.59
C ASP A 97 0.04 -0.60 -5.84
N LEU A 98 0.15 0.69 -5.52
CA LEU A 98 1.31 1.20 -4.78
C LEU A 98 1.34 0.68 -3.33
N ALA A 99 0.19 0.56 -2.68
CA ALA A 99 0.10 0.03 -1.31
C ALA A 99 0.55 -1.44 -1.27
N LEU A 100 0.13 -2.24 -2.25
CA LEU A 100 0.56 -3.62 -2.41
C LEU A 100 2.07 -3.72 -2.64
N LEU A 101 2.63 -2.90 -3.53
CA LEU A 101 4.07 -2.87 -3.77
C LEU A 101 4.84 -2.56 -2.48
N LEU A 102 4.45 -1.53 -1.72
CA LEU A 102 5.14 -1.18 -0.49
C LEU A 102 4.98 -2.24 0.61
N ALA A 103 3.83 -2.93 0.68
CA ALA A 103 3.67 -4.09 1.56
C ALA A 103 4.66 -5.21 1.19
N MET A 104 4.80 -5.57 -0.09
CA MET A 104 5.76 -6.60 -0.52
C MET A 104 7.21 -6.20 -0.25
N VAL A 105 7.56 -4.94 -0.50
CA VAL A 105 8.91 -4.41 -0.22
C VAL A 105 9.20 -4.41 1.27
N SER A 106 8.21 -4.01 2.08
CA SER A 106 8.30 -4.04 3.54
C SER A 106 8.60 -5.46 4.03
N SER A 107 7.86 -6.47 3.53
CA SER A 107 8.09 -7.87 3.89
C SER A 107 9.45 -8.39 3.43
N LEU A 108 9.83 -8.15 2.17
CA LEU A 108 11.11 -8.60 1.63
C LEU A 108 12.32 -8.02 2.38
N ARG A 109 12.22 -6.76 2.82
CA ARG A 109 13.30 -6.08 3.55
C ARG A 109 13.22 -6.27 5.06
N ASP A 110 12.23 -7.01 5.54
CA ASP A 110 11.86 -7.12 6.95
C ASP A 110 11.86 -5.77 7.69
N ARG A 111 11.33 -4.74 7.02
CA ARG A 111 11.27 -3.37 7.53
C ARG A 111 9.83 -2.90 7.54
N PRO A 112 9.22 -2.64 8.71
CA PRO A 112 7.83 -2.23 8.77
C PRO A 112 7.59 -0.84 8.21
N LEU A 113 6.42 -0.67 7.58
CA LEU A 113 5.86 0.64 7.28
C LEU A 113 5.32 1.29 8.57
N PRO A 114 5.37 2.62 8.71
CA PRO A 114 4.76 3.27 9.86
C PRO A 114 3.25 3.00 9.95
N GLN A 115 2.74 2.69 11.15
CA GLN A 115 1.32 2.34 11.35
C GLN A 115 0.34 3.49 11.05
N ASP A 116 0.82 4.73 11.04
CA ASP A 116 0.05 5.94 10.74
C ASP A 116 0.27 6.45 9.30
N LEU A 117 0.77 5.58 8.42
CA LEU A 117 0.92 5.80 6.99
C LEU A 117 -0.25 5.20 6.20
N VAL A 118 -0.85 6.00 5.31
CA VAL A 118 -1.68 5.49 4.20
C VAL A 118 -0.93 5.57 2.89
N VAL A 119 -1.19 4.61 2.01
CA VAL A 119 -0.59 4.55 0.67
C VAL A 119 -1.69 4.33 -0.35
N PHE A 120 -1.64 5.04 -1.47
CA PHE A 120 -2.44 4.68 -2.66
C PHE A 120 -1.78 5.21 -3.93
N GLY A 121 -2.15 4.65 -5.07
CA GLY A 121 -1.69 5.07 -6.38
C GLY A 121 -1.76 3.92 -7.37
N GLU A 122 -2.13 4.23 -8.61
CA GLU A 122 -2.05 3.28 -9.72
C GLU A 122 -0.62 3.22 -10.24
N VAL A 123 -0.12 2.02 -10.48
CA VAL A 123 1.24 1.80 -10.96
C VAL A 123 1.19 1.42 -12.43
N GLY A 124 1.76 2.29 -13.28
CA GLY A 124 1.89 2.00 -14.69
C GLY A 124 3.06 1.05 -14.99
N LEU A 125 3.02 0.42 -16.16
CA LEU A 125 4.03 -0.54 -16.59
C LEU A 125 5.43 0.07 -16.78
N ALA A 126 5.53 1.40 -16.95
CA ALA A 126 6.81 2.10 -17.02
C ALA A 126 7.30 2.59 -15.65
N GLY A 127 6.64 2.13 -14.57
CA GLY A 127 6.97 2.48 -13.19
C GLY A 127 6.48 3.87 -12.77
N GLU A 128 5.63 4.52 -13.56
CA GLU A 128 5.00 5.79 -13.19
C GLU A 128 3.86 5.60 -12.19
N ILE A 129 3.70 6.56 -11.28
CA ILE A 129 2.61 6.57 -10.30
C ILE A 129 1.53 7.52 -10.80
N ARG A 130 0.37 6.95 -11.13
CA ARG A 130 -0.75 7.64 -11.78
C ARG A 130 -1.79 8.09 -10.75
N PRO A 131 -2.42 9.25 -10.96
CA PRO A 131 -3.47 9.73 -10.07
C PRO A 131 -4.67 8.80 -10.08
N VAL A 132 -5.32 8.69 -8.92
CA VAL A 132 -6.52 7.88 -8.73
C VAL A 132 -7.75 8.78 -8.50
N PRO A 133 -8.96 8.28 -8.79
CA PRO A 133 -10.19 8.98 -8.45
C PRO A 133 -10.30 9.26 -6.96
N SER A 134 -10.84 10.45 -6.64
CA SER A 134 -11.11 10.91 -5.28
C SER A 134 -9.90 10.86 -4.34
N GLY A 135 -8.69 11.13 -4.86
CA GLY A 135 -7.46 11.02 -4.08
C GLY A 135 -7.37 12.00 -2.91
N GLN A 136 -7.88 13.23 -3.05
CA GLN A 136 -7.87 14.21 -1.94
C GLN A 136 -8.85 13.81 -0.83
N GLU A 137 -9.97 13.21 -1.21
CA GLU A 137 -10.97 12.66 -0.31
C GLU A 137 -10.41 11.45 0.45
N ARG A 138 -9.62 10.58 -0.19
CA ARG A 138 -8.89 9.48 0.49
C ARG A 138 -7.95 10.02 1.56
N ILE A 139 -7.17 11.06 1.25
CA ILE A 139 -6.26 11.70 2.20
C ILE A 139 -7.05 12.31 3.37
N SER A 140 -8.14 13.01 3.07
CA SER A 140 -9.00 13.63 4.07
C SER A 140 -9.66 12.59 4.98
N GLU A 141 -10.09 11.46 4.43
CA GLU A 141 -10.66 10.37 5.20
C GLU A 141 -9.62 9.73 6.12
N ALA A 142 -8.43 9.42 5.60
CA ALA A 142 -7.32 8.91 6.41
C ALA A 142 -6.99 9.84 7.59
N ALA A 143 -6.93 11.15 7.35
CA ALA A 143 -6.70 12.14 8.40
C ALA A 143 -7.80 12.12 9.49
N LYS A 144 -9.07 11.96 9.12
CA LYS A 144 -10.18 11.84 10.10
C LYS A 144 -10.04 10.60 11.00
N HIS A 145 -9.39 9.56 10.51
CA HIS A 145 -9.09 8.35 11.29
C HIS A 145 -7.76 8.44 12.02
N GLY A 146 -7.01 9.54 11.94
CA GLY A 146 -5.79 9.76 12.72
C GLY A 146 -4.49 9.35 12.03
N PHE A 147 -4.52 9.06 10.73
CA PHE A 147 -3.30 8.88 9.95
C PHE A 147 -2.55 10.20 9.80
N ARG A 148 -1.23 10.16 9.98
CA ARG A 148 -0.36 11.35 9.97
C ARG A 148 0.52 11.42 8.73
N ARG A 149 0.64 10.34 7.96
CA ARG A 149 1.49 10.25 6.77
C ARG A 149 0.70 9.69 5.59
N ALA A 150 0.99 10.17 4.37
CA ALA A 150 0.44 9.60 3.15
C ALA A 150 1.48 9.55 2.02
N ILE A 151 1.66 8.40 1.37
CA ILE A 151 2.39 8.30 0.09
C ILE A 151 1.34 8.19 -1.03
N VAL A 152 1.33 9.16 -1.94
CA VAL A 152 0.26 9.33 -2.93
C VAL A 152 0.81 9.78 -4.28
N PRO A 153 0.06 9.63 -5.39
CA PRO A 153 0.47 10.19 -6.68
C PRO A 153 0.63 11.70 -6.55
N ALA A 154 1.69 12.27 -7.13
CA ALA A 154 1.98 13.70 -7.03
C ALA A 154 0.80 14.59 -7.49
N ALA A 155 0.01 14.11 -8.46
CA ALA A 155 -1.18 14.79 -8.96
C ALA A 155 -2.41 14.70 -8.03
N ASN A 156 -2.41 13.83 -7.01
CA ASN A 156 -3.43 13.79 -5.97
C ASN A 156 -3.09 14.60 -4.72
N VAL A 157 -1.88 15.19 -4.63
CA VAL A 157 -1.48 16.02 -3.49
C VAL A 157 -2.39 17.26 -3.42
N PRO A 158 -3.08 17.50 -2.29
CA PRO A 158 -3.98 18.64 -2.16
C PRO A 158 -3.18 19.95 -2.03
N LYS A 159 -3.76 21.06 -2.51
CA LYS A 159 -3.19 22.40 -2.30
C LYS A 159 -3.11 22.76 -0.82
N LYS A 160 -4.08 22.31 -0.04
CA LYS A 160 -4.14 22.45 1.42
C LYS A 160 -4.15 21.06 2.03
N VAL A 161 -3.02 20.67 2.60
CA VAL A 161 -2.87 19.39 3.30
C VAL A 161 -3.69 19.43 4.61
N PRO A 162 -4.38 18.34 4.99
CA PRO A 162 -5.03 18.25 6.29
C PRO A 162 -4.05 18.53 7.44
N GLU A 163 -4.54 19.20 8.48
CA GLU A 163 -3.71 19.57 9.63
C GLU A 163 -3.11 18.32 10.30
N GLY A 164 -1.81 18.37 10.63
CA GLY A 164 -1.09 17.25 11.23
C GLY A 164 -0.73 16.11 10.29
N MET A 165 -1.02 16.23 8.99
CA MET A 165 -0.67 15.23 7.98
C MET A 165 0.54 15.65 7.14
N GLN A 166 1.47 14.73 6.91
CA GLN A 166 2.54 14.85 5.94
C GLN A 166 2.18 14.05 4.69
N VAL A 167 2.18 14.70 3.52
CA VAL A 167 1.81 14.06 2.24
C VAL A 167 3.01 14.04 1.30
N PHE A 168 3.47 12.84 0.98
CA PHE A 168 4.56 12.56 0.06
C PHE A 168 3.99 12.29 -1.34
N GLY A 169 4.15 13.25 -2.24
CA GLY A 169 3.73 13.12 -3.64
C GLY A 169 4.80 12.44 -4.48
N VAL A 170 4.51 11.27 -5.03
CA VAL A 170 5.43 10.47 -5.85
C VAL A 170 5.02 10.45 -7.32
N LYS A 171 5.99 10.45 -8.24
CA LYS A 171 5.74 10.37 -9.69
C LYS A 171 6.19 9.04 -10.28
N LYS A 172 7.17 8.39 -9.67
CA LYS A 172 7.73 7.10 -10.06
C LYS A 172 7.83 6.17 -8.86
N LEU A 173 7.86 4.87 -9.12
CA LEU A 173 8.07 3.85 -8.11
C LEU A 173 9.36 4.10 -7.30
N ALA A 174 10.43 4.53 -7.96
CA ALA A 174 11.68 4.88 -7.30
C ALA A 174 11.52 5.99 -6.24
N ASP A 175 10.65 6.98 -6.48
CA ASP A 175 10.37 8.04 -5.51
C ASP A 175 9.69 7.46 -4.27
N ALA A 176 8.75 6.53 -4.45
CA ALA A 176 8.06 5.86 -3.36
C ALA A 176 8.98 4.96 -2.54
N LEU A 177 9.94 4.28 -3.18
CA LEU A 177 10.97 3.50 -2.49
C LEU A 177 11.93 4.39 -1.70
N SER A 178 12.30 5.55 -2.26
CA SER A 178 13.11 6.55 -1.52
C SER A 178 12.37 7.04 -0.27
N VAL A 179 11.08 7.38 -0.40
CA VAL A 179 10.28 7.80 0.76
C VAL A 179 10.16 6.67 1.78
N PHE A 180 9.93 5.44 1.33
CA PHE A 180 9.94 4.26 2.21
C PHE A 180 11.25 4.14 3.00
N ASP A 181 12.39 4.38 2.36
CA ASP A 181 13.69 4.27 3.00
C ASP A 181 13.97 5.36 4.04
N ASP A 182 13.32 6.51 3.91
CA ASP A 182 13.44 7.66 4.83
C ASP A 182 12.45 7.64 6.02
N LEU A 183 11.44 6.75 5.99
CA LEU A 183 10.38 6.64 7.01
C LEU A 183 10.74 5.77 8.21
#